data_AF-A0A820G8A8-F1
#
_entry.id   AF-A0A820G8A8-F1
#
_cell.length_a   1.000
_cell.length_b   1.000
_cell.length_c   1.000
_cell.angle_alpha   90.00
_cell.angle_beta   90.00
_cell.angle_gamma   90.00
#
_symmetry.space_group_name_H-M   'P 1'
#
loop_
_entity.id
_entity.type
_entity.pdbx_description
1 polymer ?
#
loop_
_entity_poly.entity_id
_entity_poly.type
_entity_poly.pdbx_seq_one_letter_code
_entity_poly.pdbx_strand_id
1 'polypeptide(L)'
;MSTTLQHQTSLQTPEIDENLYSRQLYVMGKEAMHRLGHAHVLISGMGGLGVEIAKNIILGGAKSVIVHDNEKVDYTDLSSQYYFQESDIGQNRAEIALQKLAELNSYVTVTHSTEIIDENFLSKTKINVFVLTNTKLDEQIKFGDLCHKHGIKYINANTKGLFGQIFCDFGKNFEVLDTNGENPLTQIVTEISHVSISIFLLLNIISIFNIL
;
A
#
# COMPACT_ATOMS: atom_id res chain seq x y z
N MET A 1 -15.65 -51.61 -10.44
CA MET A 1 -14.49 -50.78 -10.05
C MET A 1 -14.52 -49.53 -10.90
N SER A 2 -15.33 -48.55 -10.52
CA SER A 2 -15.37 -47.24 -11.20
C SER A 2 -14.62 -46.25 -10.33
N THR A 3 -13.44 -45.85 -10.77
CA THR A 3 -12.62 -44.86 -10.09
C THR A 3 -13.05 -43.48 -10.60
N THR A 4 -13.86 -42.79 -9.82
CA THR A 4 -14.25 -41.40 -10.07
C THR A 4 -13.05 -40.50 -9.77
N LEU A 5 -12.46 -39.91 -10.81
CA LEU A 5 -11.47 -38.84 -10.66
C LEU A 5 -12.18 -37.60 -10.11
N GLN A 6 -11.86 -37.25 -8.85
CA GLN A 6 -12.28 -35.99 -8.24
C GLN A 6 -11.54 -34.85 -8.94
N HIS A 7 -12.29 -34.02 -9.67
CA HIS A 7 -11.81 -32.77 -10.22
C HIS A 7 -11.55 -31.81 -9.05
N GLN A 8 -10.28 -31.66 -8.67
CA GLN A 8 -9.85 -30.61 -7.76
C GLN A 8 -10.16 -29.25 -8.41
N THR A 9 -11.15 -28.56 -7.86
CA THR A 9 -11.44 -27.16 -8.21
C THR A 9 -10.30 -26.32 -7.66
N SER A 10 -9.32 -26.02 -8.52
CA SER A 10 -8.33 -24.98 -8.23
C SER A 10 -9.07 -23.69 -7.94
N LEU A 11 -8.86 -23.10 -6.77
CA LEU A 11 -9.32 -21.75 -6.44
C LEU A 11 -8.82 -20.82 -7.54
N GLN A 12 -9.70 -20.41 -8.45
CA GLN A 12 -9.37 -19.43 -9.48
C GLN A 12 -9.11 -18.12 -8.76
N THR A 13 -7.83 -17.75 -8.66
CA THR A 13 -7.41 -16.39 -8.30
C THR A 13 -8.12 -15.42 -9.24
N PRO A 14 -8.73 -14.33 -8.72
CA PRO A 14 -9.37 -13.34 -9.57
C PRO A 14 -8.37 -12.85 -10.60
N GLU A 15 -8.72 -13.03 -11.87
CA GLU A 15 -7.85 -12.71 -12.99
C GLU A 15 -7.69 -11.18 -13.07
N ILE A 16 -6.45 -10.72 -13.21
CA ILE A 16 -6.15 -9.28 -13.34
C ILE A 16 -6.66 -8.83 -14.71
N ASP A 17 -7.50 -7.80 -14.74
CA ASP A 17 -7.94 -7.17 -15.98
C ASP A 17 -6.76 -6.45 -16.66
N GLU A 18 -6.10 -7.14 -17.58
CA GLU A 18 -4.93 -6.61 -18.30
C GLU A 18 -5.27 -5.42 -19.20
N ASN A 19 -6.55 -5.23 -19.57
CA ASN A 19 -6.96 -4.06 -20.36
C ASN A 19 -7.00 -2.81 -19.48
N LEU A 20 -7.58 -2.91 -18.29
CA LEU A 20 -7.64 -1.79 -17.34
C LEU A 20 -6.24 -1.47 -16.77
N TYR A 21 -5.49 -2.48 -16.33
CA TYR A 21 -4.21 -2.30 -15.66
C TYR A 21 -2.99 -2.37 -16.57
N SER A 22 -3.17 -2.34 -17.91
CA SER A 22 -2.11 -2.53 -18.90
C SER A 22 -0.83 -1.74 -18.59
N ARG A 23 -0.96 -0.43 -18.34
CA ARG A 23 0.20 0.45 -18.05
C ARG A 23 0.80 0.21 -16.68
N GLN A 24 -0.03 -0.10 -15.69
CA GLN A 24 0.42 -0.35 -14.32
C GLN A 24 1.17 -1.68 -14.20
N LEU A 25 0.79 -2.69 -15.00
CA LEU A 25 1.46 -3.98 -15.07
C LEU A 25 2.92 -3.87 -15.52
N TYR A 26 3.26 -2.91 -16.40
CA TYR A 26 4.65 -2.67 -16.80
C TYR A 26 5.53 -2.04 -15.71
N VAL A 27 4.92 -1.43 -14.69
CA VAL A 27 5.64 -0.80 -13.57
C VAL A 27 5.74 -1.74 -12.38
N MET A 28 4.63 -2.39 -12.02
CA MET A 28 4.56 -3.21 -10.80
C MET A 28 4.83 -4.70 -11.06
N GLY A 29 4.55 -5.19 -12.26
CA GLY A 29 4.53 -6.62 -12.56
C GLY A 29 3.30 -7.36 -12.02
N LYS A 30 3.05 -8.56 -12.55
CA LYS A 30 1.86 -9.37 -12.24
C LYS A 30 1.79 -9.80 -10.77
N GLU A 31 2.93 -10.20 -10.18
CA GLU A 31 2.99 -10.68 -8.80
C GLU A 31 2.63 -9.58 -7.78
N ALA A 32 3.17 -8.37 -7.95
CA ALA A 32 2.85 -7.25 -7.07
C ALA A 32 1.37 -6.81 -7.21
N MET A 33 0.85 -6.79 -8.45
CA MET A 33 -0.58 -6.54 -8.70
C MET A 33 -1.47 -7.59 -8.06
N HIS A 34 -1.09 -8.86 -8.11
CA HIS A 34 -1.82 -9.94 -7.45
C HIS A 34 -1.85 -9.75 -5.93
N ARG A 35 -0.72 -9.37 -5.31
CA ARG A 35 -0.66 -9.06 -3.88
C ARG A 35 -1.53 -7.86 -3.51
N LEU A 36 -1.52 -6.81 -4.34
CA LEU A 36 -2.35 -5.62 -4.15
C LEU A 36 -3.84 -5.96 -4.24
N GLY A 37 -4.25 -6.79 -5.21
CA GLY A 37 -5.62 -7.29 -5.35
C GLY A 37 -6.12 -8.15 -4.18
N HIS A 38 -5.25 -8.50 -3.24
CA HIS A 38 -5.59 -9.19 -1.99
C HIS A 38 -5.50 -8.28 -0.74
N ALA A 39 -5.02 -7.05 -0.89
CA ALA A 39 -4.78 -6.13 0.22
C ALA A 39 -6.06 -5.39 0.63
N HIS A 40 -6.36 -5.43 1.92
CA HIS A 40 -7.41 -4.64 2.54
C HIS A 40 -6.78 -3.42 3.23
N VAL A 41 -7.22 -2.22 2.85
CA VAL A 41 -6.64 -0.95 3.32
C VAL A 41 -7.66 -0.17 4.14
N LEU A 42 -7.25 0.33 5.32
CA LEU A 42 -7.97 1.31 6.11
C LEU A 42 -7.29 2.68 5.97
N ILE A 43 -8.06 3.73 5.74
CA ILE A 43 -7.58 5.12 5.67
C ILE A 43 -8.39 5.95 6.66
N SER A 44 -7.73 6.49 7.70
CA SER A 44 -8.36 7.36 8.69
C SER A 44 -7.98 8.83 8.46
N GLY A 45 -9.01 9.67 8.36
CA GLY A 45 -8.95 11.08 7.97
C GLY A 45 -9.22 11.23 6.48
N MET A 46 -10.29 11.96 6.14
CA MET A 46 -10.82 12.11 4.78
C MET A 46 -10.89 13.58 4.33
N GLY A 47 -9.95 14.38 4.81
CA GLY A 47 -9.60 15.68 4.21
C GLY A 47 -8.78 15.50 2.91
N GLY A 48 -8.21 16.59 2.39
CA GLY A 48 -7.51 16.60 1.08
C GLY A 48 -6.40 15.56 0.91
N LEU A 49 -5.59 15.33 1.97
CA LEU A 49 -4.54 14.30 1.92
C LEU A 49 -5.12 12.88 1.87
N GLY A 50 -6.15 12.63 2.68
CA GLY A 50 -6.79 11.32 2.78
C GLY A 50 -7.47 10.90 1.48
N VAL A 51 -8.19 11.83 0.82
CA VAL A 51 -8.87 11.55 -0.45
C VAL A 51 -7.88 11.27 -1.58
N GLU A 52 -6.74 11.97 -1.63
CA GLU A 52 -5.73 11.77 -2.65
C GLU A 52 -5.05 10.39 -2.50
N ILE A 53 -4.77 9.99 -1.25
CA ILE A 53 -4.28 8.64 -0.94
C ILE A 53 -5.33 7.59 -1.34
N ALA A 54 -6.59 7.77 -0.93
CA ALA A 54 -7.67 6.84 -1.23
C ALA A 54 -7.86 6.66 -2.74
N LYS A 55 -7.90 7.76 -3.50
CA LYS A 55 -8.01 7.74 -4.96
C LYS A 55 -6.92 6.86 -5.58
N ASN A 56 -5.66 7.07 -5.22
CA ASN A 56 -4.54 6.33 -5.82
C ASN A 56 -4.54 4.85 -5.43
N ILE A 57 -4.94 4.50 -4.20
CA ILE A 57 -5.04 3.10 -3.74
C ILE A 57 -6.19 2.36 -4.46
N ILE A 58 -7.33 3.04 -4.65
CA ILE A 58 -8.49 2.48 -5.36
C ILE A 58 -8.18 2.29 -6.84
N LEU A 59 -7.60 3.31 -7.50
CA LEU A 59 -7.16 3.18 -8.89
C LEU A 59 -6.05 2.13 -9.06
N GLY A 60 -5.23 1.94 -8.03
CA GLY A 60 -4.21 0.90 -8.00
C GLY A 60 -4.77 -0.52 -7.96
N GLY A 61 -6.03 -0.72 -7.58
CA GLY A 61 -6.67 -2.04 -7.58
C GLY A 61 -6.45 -2.84 -6.29
N ALA A 62 -6.44 -2.19 -5.13
CA ALA A 62 -6.50 -2.88 -3.85
C ALA A 62 -7.79 -3.71 -3.72
N LYS A 63 -7.81 -4.75 -2.87
CA LYS A 63 -9.03 -5.57 -2.69
C LYS A 63 -10.20 -4.77 -2.14
N SER A 64 -9.94 -4.02 -1.08
CA SER A 64 -10.95 -3.16 -0.47
C SER A 64 -10.30 -1.97 0.23
N VAL A 65 -11.04 -0.87 0.26
CA VAL A 65 -10.66 0.36 0.96
C VAL A 65 -11.76 0.77 1.92
N ILE A 66 -11.42 0.90 3.19
CA ILE A 66 -12.29 1.45 4.21
C ILE A 66 -11.84 2.89 4.47
N VAL A 67 -12.73 3.85 4.19
CA VAL A 67 -12.51 5.25 4.54
C VAL A 67 -13.14 5.54 5.89
N HIS A 68 -12.36 6.05 6.83
CA HIS A 68 -12.80 6.37 8.18
C HIS A 68 -12.59 7.85 8.47
N ASP A 69 -13.61 8.54 8.94
CA ASP A 69 -13.52 9.91 9.44
C ASP A 69 -14.74 10.21 10.31
N ASN A 70 -14.49 10.83 11.47
CA ASN A 70 -15.55 11.24 12.40
C ASN A 70 -15.81 12.75 12.33
N GLU A 71 -15.02 13.48 11.55
CA GLU A 71 -15.21 14.91 11.34
C GLU A 71 -16.24 15.20 10.26
N LYS A 72 -16.85 16.37 10.39
CA LYS A 72 -17.78 16.91 9.40
C LYS A 72 -17.03 17.75 8.39
N VAL A 73 -17.56 17.83 7.17
CA VAL A 73 -17.06 18.73 6.14
C VAL A 73 -17.13 20.16 6.68
N ASP A 74 -15.99 20.83 6.65
CA ASP A 74 -15.81 22.25 6.97
C ASP A 74 -15.39 23.01 5.70
N TYR A 75 -15.60 24.33 5.71
CA TYR A 75 -15.24 25.19 4.58
C TYR A 75 -13.75 25.09 4.23
N THR A 76 -12.88 24.89 5.22
CA THR A 76 -11.44 24.75 5.00
C THR A 76 -11.05 23.51 4.18
N ASP A 77 -11.86 22.44 4.23
CA ASP A 77 -11.59 21.19 3.52
C ASP A 77 -11.67 21.36 2.00
N LEU A 78 -12.57 22.23 1.51
CA LEU A 78 -12.80 22.48 0.08
C LEU A 78 -11.54 23.01 -0.63
N SER A 79 -10.54 23.49 0.11
CA SER A 79 -9.26 23.94 -0.44
C SER A 79 -8.45 22.82 -1.11
N SER A 80 -8.67 21.56 -0.70
CA SER A 80 -7.89 20.41 -1.21
C SER A 80 -8.68 19.11 -1.33
N GLN A 81 -9.87 19.03 -0.72
CA GLN A 81 -10.79 17.91 -0.90
C GLN A 81 -11.72 18.19 -2.09
N TYR A 82 -11.30 17.73 -3.26
CA TYR A 82 -11.96 17.97 -4.55
C TYR A 82 -13.29 17.22 -4.78
N TYR A 83 -13.73 16.36 -3.85
CA TYR A 83 -15.06 15.73 -3.89
C TYR A 83 -16.12 16.48 -3.11
N PHE A 84 -15.75 17.40 -2.21
CA PHE A 84 -16.71 18.14 -1.41
C PHE A 84 -17.20 19.39 -2.14
N GLN A 85 -18.48 19.71 -1.93
CA GLN A 85 -19.11 20.94 -2.37
C GLN A 85 -19.57 21.76 -1.15
N GLU A 86 -19.89 23.05 -1.36
CA GLU A 86 -20.40 23.90 -0.27
C GLU A 86 -21.70 23.35 0.35
N SER A 87 -22.51 22.62 -0.43
CA SER A 87 -23.71 21.93 0.06
C SER A 87 -23.43 20.78 1.03
N ASP A 88 -22.19 20.28 1.08
CA ASP A 88 -21.81 19.13 1.90
C ASP A 88 -21.35 19.55 3.31
N ILE A 89 -21.17 20.85 3.55
CA ILE A 89 -20.73 21.40 4.83
C ILE A 89 -21.66 20.93 5.95
N GLY A 90 -21.07 20.37 7.01
CA GLY A 90 -21.78 19.82 8.16
C GLY A 90 -22.17 18.33 8.04
N GLN A 91 -22.00 17.71 6.86
CA GLN A 91 -22.15 16.27 6.65
C GLN A 91 -20.85 15.53 6.97
N ASN A 92 -20.89 14.21 7.18
CA ASN A 92 -19.68 13.45 7.53
C ASN A 92 -18.73 13.30 6.33
N ARG A 93 -17.43 13.55 6.53
CA ARG A 93 -16.43 13.53 5.45
C ARG A 93 -16.28 12.17 4.77
N ALA A 94 -16.26 11.09 5.54
CA ALA A 94 -16.09 9.74 5.00
C ALA A 94 -17.31 9.26 4.21
N GLU A 95 -18.51 9.59 4.69
CA GLU A 95 -19.77 9.28 4.01
C GLU A 95 -19.88 9.97 2.64
N ILE A 96 -19.57 11.28 2.58
CA ILE A 96 -19.61 12.04 1.31
C ILE A 96 -18.53 11.57 0.36
N ALA A 97 -17.30 11.36 0.85
CA ALA A 97 -16.18 10.92 0.01
C ALA A 97 -16.43 9.52 -0.60
N LEU A 98 -17.11 8.62 0.13
CA LEU A 98 -17.41 7.26 -0.34
C LEU A 98 -18.13 7.26 -1.69
N GLN A 99 -19.11 8.14 -1.88
CA GLN A 99 -19.92 8.17 -3.10
C GLN A 99 -19.04 8.30 -4.34
N LYS A 100 -18.06 9.22 -4.29
CA LYS A 100 -17.15 9.48 -5.41
C LYS A 100 -16.00 8.49 -5.50
N LEU A 101 -15.49 8.01 -4.37
CA LEU A 101 -14.41 7.03 -4.34
C LEU A 101 -14.86 5.67 -4.89
N ALA A 102 -16.10 5.25 -4.63
CA ALA A 102 -16.64 3.99 -5.13
C ALA A 102 -16.83 3.97 -6.67
N GLU A 103 -16.98 5.15 -7.29
CA GLU A 103 -17.10 5.29 -8.75
C GLU A 103 -15.77 5.04 -9.50
N LEU A 104 -14.62 5.09 -8.79
CA LEU A 104 -13.30 5.08 -9.42
C LEU A 104 -12.90 3.73 -10.03
N ASN A 105 -13.26 2.62 -9.36
CA ASN A 105 -12.82 1.30 -9.76
C ASN A 105 -13.80 0.21 -9.28
N SER A 106 -14.52 -0.41 -10.22
CA SER A 106 -15.53 -1.44 -9.93
C SER A 106 -14.95 -2.73 -9.35
N TYR A 107 -13.65 -2.96 -9.46
CA TYR A 107 -12.96 -4.12 -8.87
C TYR A 107 -12.62 -3.93 -7.39
N VAL A 108 -12.69 -2.69 -6.87
CA VAL A 108 -12.32 -2.36 -5.49
C VAL A 108 -13.58 -2.14 -4.66
N THR A 109 -13.71 -2.90 -3.57
CA THR A 109 -14.81 -2.65 -2.61
C THR A 109 -14.47 -1.45 -1.74
N VAL A 110 -15.20 -0.35 -1.88
CA VAL A 110 -15.04 0.84 -1.05
C VAL A 110 -16.20 0.95 -0.06
N THR A 111 -15.89 1.15 1.22
CA THR A 111 -16.88 1.34 2.29
C THR A 111 -16.43 2.46 3.23
N HIS A 112 -17.37 3.07 3.96
CA HIS A 112 -17.03 4.03 5.01
C HIS A 112 -17.27 3.44 6.41
N SER A 113 -16.61 3.99 7.42
CA SER A 113 -16.89 3.70 8.83
C SER A 113 -16.70 4.93 9.71
N THR A 114 -17.50 5.02 10.76
CA THR A 114 -17.38 6.00 11.85
C THR A 114 -17.18 5.33 13.22
N GLU A 115 -16.94 4.02 13.22
CA GLU A 115 -16.69 3.24 14.44
C GLU A 115 -15.35 3.61 15.07
N ILE A 116 -15.26 3.46 16.39
CA ILE A 116 -14.00 3.65 17.09
C ILE A 116 -13.02 2.58 16.64
N ILE A 117 -11.85 3.01 16.17
CA ILE A 117 -10.75 2.10 15.80
C ILE A 117 -10.09 1.60 17.09
N ASP A 118 -10.45 0.38 17.50
CA ASP A 118 -9.86 -0.34 18.63
C ASP A 118 -9.48 -1.78 18.22
N GLU A 119 -9.03 -2.60 19.18
CA GLU A 119 -8.72 -4.02 18.92
C GLU A 119 -9.94 -4.81 18.42
N ASN A 120 -11.16 -4.44 18.80
CA ASN A 120 -12.38 -5.10 18.35
C ASN A 120 -12.66 -4.77 16.88
N PHE A 121 -12.46 -3.52 16.47
CA PHE A 121 -12.61 -3.09 15.09
C PHE A 121 -11.61 -3.82 14.19
N LEU A 122 -10.33 -3.86 14.59
CA LEU A 122 -9.26 -4.54 13.84
C LEU A 122 -9.41 -6.06 13.80
N SER A 123 -10.03 -6.68 14.79
CA SER A 123 -10.26 -8.14 14.80
C SER A 123 -11.48 -8.57 13.97
N LYS A 124 -12.53 -7.75 13.93
CA LYS A 124 -13.73 -7.99 13.08
C LYS A 124 -13.44 -7.73 11.61
N THR A 125 -12.52 -6.81 11.32
CA THR A 125 -12.26 -6.31 9.97
C THR A 125 -10.87 -6.74 9.53
N LYS A 126 -10.79 -7.50 8.44
CA LYS A 126 -9.48 -7.86 7.87
C LYS A 126 -8.81 -6.62 7.29
N ILE A 127 -7.71 -6.19 7.91
CA ILE A 127 -6.91 -5.03 7.48
C ILE A 127 -5.45 -5.47 7.32
N ASN A 128 -4.86 -5.16 6.17
CA ASN A 128 -3.45 -5.40 5.89
C ASN A 128 -2.60 -4.13 6.08
N VAL A 129 -3.16 -2.98 5.70
CA VAL A 129 -2.49 -1.68 5.75
C VAL A 129 -3.43 -0.66 6.40
N PHE A 130 -2.93 0.10 7.37
CA PHE A 130 -3.62 1.23 7.96
C PHE A 130 -2.84 2.52 7.68
N VAL A 131 -3.47 3.43 6.94
CA VAL A 131 -3.03 4.80 6.72
C VAL A 131 -3.74 5.76 7.67
N LEU A 132 -2.98 6.51 8.46
CA LEU A 132 -3.47 7.58 9.32
C LEU A 132 -3.05 8.94 8.76
N THR A 133 -3.99 9.89 8.69
CA THR A 133 -3.71 11.23 8.17
C THR A 133 -4.04 12.34 9.16
N ASN A 134 -3.25 13.41 9.13
CA ASN A 134 -3.47 14.69 9.83
C ASN A 134 -3.90 14.60 11.31
N THR A 135 -3.45 13.56 12.01
CA THR A 135 -3.84 13.24 13.39
C THR A 135 -2.79 13.72 14.40
N LYS A 136 -3.16 13.92 15.67
CA LYS A 136 -2.21 14.32 16.74
C LYS A 136 -1.20 13.22 17.04
N LEU A 137 0.00 13.59 17.48
CA LEU A 137 1.10 12.65 17.75
C LEU A 137 0.73 11.53 18.72
N ASP A 138 0.01 11.84 19.80
CA ASP A 138 -0.38 10.83 20.81
C ASP A 138 -1.23 9.70 20.19
N GLU A 139 -2.17 10.05 19.30
CA GLU A 139 -2.97 9.08 18.56
C GLU A 139 -2.14 8.36 17.49
N GLN A 140 -1.17 9.02 16.84
CA GLN A 140 -0.25 8.35 15.93
C GLN A 140 0.56 7.26 16.62
N ILE A 141 1.09 7.53 17.82
CA ILE A 141 1.84 6.56 18.62
C ILE A 141 0.92 5.39 19.01
N LYS A 142 -0.26 5.69 19.56
CA LYS A 142 -1.26 4.69 19.94
C LYS A 142 -1.64 3.77 18.78
N PHE A 143 -1.95 4.32 17.61
CA PHE A 143 -2.31 3.51 16.44
C PHE A 143 -1.10 2.79 15.83
N GLY A 144 0.09 3.38 15.88
CA GLY A 144 1.34 2.73 15.47
C GLY A 144 1.61 1.48 16.32
N ASP A 145 1.57 1.61 17.64
CA ASP A 145 1.75 0.49 18.57
C ASP A 145 0.69 -0.61 18.37
N LEU A 146 -0.57 -0.20 18.21
CA LEU A 146 -1.68 -1.10 17.94
C LEU A 146 -1.46 -1.90 16.65
N CYS A 147 -1.06 -1.23 15.56
CA CYS A 147 -0.77 -1.88 14.28
C CYS A 147 0.43 -2.82 14.36
N HIS A 148 1.53 -2.35 14.98
CA HIS A 148 2.76 -3.12 15.13
C HIS A 148 2.50 -4.43 15.88
N LYS A 149 1.71 -4.37 16.97
CA LYS A 149 1.30 -5.54 17.76
C LYS A 149 0.52 -6.56 16.93
N HIS A 150 -0.33 -6.11 16.01
CA HIS A 150 -1.19 -6.98 15.18
C HIS A 150 -0.56 -7.34 13.83
N GLY A 151 0.66 -6.90 13.53
CA GLY A 151 1.32 -7.14 12.24
C GLY A 151 0.70 -6.39 11.07
N ILE A 152 -0.09 -5.34 11.34
CA ILE A 152 -0.69 -4.47 10.33
C ILE A 152 0.37 -3.46 9.88
N LYS A 153 0.50 -3.25 8.57
CA LYS A 153 1.43 -2.26 8.02
C LYS A 153 0.88 -0.86 8.29
N TYR A 154 1.65 -0.01 8.96
CA TYR A 154 1.21 1.31 9.37
C TYR A 154 1.90 2.39 8.56
N ILE A 155 1.12 3.35 8.07
CA ILE A 155 1.61 4.53 7.37
C ILE A 155 0.95 5.75 8.01
N ASN A 156 1.74 6.72 8.42
CA ASN A 156 1.24 8.01 8.90
C ASN A 156 1.71 9.11 7.95
N ALA A 157 0.78 9.95 7.49
CA ALA A 157 1.09 11.05 6.60
C ALA A 157 0.39 12.33 7.08
N ASN A 158 1.13 13.44 7.16
CA ASN A 158 0.60 14.72 7.60
C ASN A 158 1.01 15.83 6.64
N THR A 159 0.12 16.78 6.40
CA THR A 159 0.40 18.01 5.65
C THR A 159 0.04 19.22 6.50
N LYS A 160 0.94 20.21 6.55
CA LYS A 160 0.79 21.46 7.30
C LYS A 160 1.29 22.62 6.45
N GLY A 161 0.39 23.17 5.63
CA GLY A 161 0.74 24.21 4.66
C GLY A 161 1.76 23.70 3.65
N LEU A 162 2.95 24.31 3.63
CA LEU A 162 4.05 23.94 2.73
C LEU A 162 4.88 22.72 3.20
N PHE A 163 4.61 22.22 4.41
CA PHE A 163 5.35 21.11 5.00
C PHE A 163 4.55 19.81 4.93
N GLY A 164 5.26 18.70 4.77
CA GLY A 164 4.71 17.36 4.80
C GLY A 164 5.61 16.40 5.57
N GLN A 165 5.01 15.37 6.15
CA GLN A 165 5.72 14.29 6.83
C GLN A 165 5.09 12.95 6.45
N ILE A 166 5.92 11.94 6.24
CA ILE A 166 5.50 10.55 6.07
C ILE A 166 6.34 9.68 7.01
N PHE A 167 5.69 8.74 7.67
CA PHE A 167 6.29 7.70 8.49
C PHE A 167 5.70 6.34 8.10
N CYS A 168 6.54 5.31 8.05
CA CYS A 168 6.14 3.94 7.71
C CYS A 168 6.69 2.96 8.75
N ASP A 169 5.83 2.07 9.22
CA ASP A 169 6.20 0.91 10.04
C ASP A 169 5.58 -0.36 9.43
N PHE A 170 6.43 -1.17 8.82
CA PHE A 170 6.02 -2.42 8.18
C PHE A 170 6.34 -3.65 9.03
N GLY A 171 6.65 -3.45 10.32
CA GLY A 171 7.08 -4.50 11.24
C GLY A 171 8.55 -4.89 11.04
N LYS A 172 9.06 -5.68 11.99
CA LYS A 172 10.49 -6.04 12.07
C LYS A 172 10.98 -6.96 10.95
N ASN A 173 10.09 -7.77 10.40
CA ASN A 173 10.40 -8.82 9.43
C ASN A 173 9.76 -8.54 8.07
N PHE A 174 9.82 -7.28 7.61
CA PHE A 174 9.34 -6.93 6.27
C PHE A 174 10.36 -7.36 5.21
N GLU A 175 9.92 -8.16 4.25
CA GLU A 175 10.75 -8.64 3.15
C GLU A 175 10.55 -7.75 1.91
N VAL A 176 11.67 -7.29 1.34
CA VAL A 176 11.70 -6.54 0.09
C VAL A 176 12.17 -7.48 -1.01
N LEU A 177 11.27 -7.84 -1.93
CA LEU A 177 11.56 -8.76 -3.04
C LEU A 177 12.32 -8.09 -4.19
N ASP A 178 12.11 -6.79 -4.36
CA ASP A 178 12.78 -5.95 -5.34
C ASP A 178 13.05 -4.58 -4.71
N THR A 179 14.32 -4.19 -4.66
CA THR A 179 14.79 -2.98 -3.99
C THR A 179 14.86 -1.75 -4.91
N ASN A 180 14.80 -1.93 -6.24
CA ASN A 180 15.04 -0.83 -7.19
C ASN A 180 14.07 -0.77 -8.37
N GLY A 181 13.33 -1.83 -8.69
CA GLY A 181 12.38 -1.85 -9.81
C GLY A 181 13.03 -1.89 -11.19
N GLU A 182 14.34 -2.09 -11.27
CA GLU A 182 15.08 -2.14 -12.53
C GLU A 182 15.06 -3.53 -13.16
N ASN A 183 15.12 -3.59 -14.48
CA ASN A 183 15.25 -4.88 -15.16
C ASN A 183 16.59 -5.54 -14.80
N PRO A 184 16.61 -6.87 -14.54
CA PRO A 184 17.85 -7.59 -14.25
C PRO A 184 18.89 -7.40 -15.35
N LEU A 185 20.13 -7.06 -14.95
CA LEU A 185 21.24 -6.89 -15.88
C LEU A 185 21.54 -8.21 -16.59
N THR A 186 21.58 -8.15 -17.92
CA THR A 186 21.93 -9.30 -18.78
C THR A 186 23.14 -8.93 -19.62
N GLN A 187 24.19 -9.75 -19.57
CA GLN A 187 25.43 -9.55 -20.33
C GLN A 187 25.90 -10.87 -20.93
N ILE A 188 26.58 -10.79 -22.08
CA ILE A 188 27.20 -11.95 -22.73
C ILE A 188 28.55 -12.21 -22.07
N VAL A 189 28.74 -13.44 -21.59
CA VAL A 189 30.02 -13.89 -21.04
C VAL A 189 30.90 -14.39 -22.18
N THR A 190 32.10 -13.80 -22.32
CA THR A 190 33.06 -14.17 -23.36
C THR A 190 34.02 -15.27 -22.91
N GLU A 191 34.47 -15.23 -21.66
CA GLU A 191 35.38 -16.21 -21.08
C GLU A 191 35.16 -16.29 -19.57
N ILE A 192 35.30 -17.49 -19.00
CA ILE A 192 35.36 -17.72 -17.56
C ILE A 192 36.72 -18.36 -17.27
N SER A 193 37.67 -17.57 -16.78
CA SER A 193 39.01 -18.06 -16.47
C SER A 193 39.00 -18.92 -15.19
N HIS A 194 39.73 -20.04 -15.19
CA HIS A 194 39.92 -20.88 -14.01
C HIS A 194 41.13 -20.40 -13.21
N VAL A 195 40.90 -19.55 -12.19
CA VAL A 195 41.98 -19.04 -11.34
C VAL A 195 42.23 -20.02 -10.19
N SER A 196 43.47 -20.53 -10.07
CA SER A 196 43.86 -21.27 -8.87
C SER A 196 43.82 -20.33 -7.65
N ILE A 197 43.30 -20.81 -6.51
CA ILE A 197 43.06 -20.03 -5.27
C ILE A 197 44.27 -19.19 -4.85
N SER A 198 45.49 -19.62 -5.16
CA SER A 198 46.75 -18.92 -4.84
C SER A 198 46.92 -17.55 -5.52
N ILE A 199 46.31 -17.32 -6.69
CA ILE A 199 46.46 -16.05 -7.44
C ILE A 199 45.46 -14.98 -6.98
N PHE A 200 44.30 -15.38 -6.46
CA PHE A 200 43.23 -14.46 -6.06
C PHE A 200 43.57 -13.64 -4.80
N LEU A 201 44.36 -14.21 -3.89
CA LEU A 201 44.85 -13.51 -2.70
C LEU A 201 45.87 -12.39 -3.04
N LEU A 202 46.64 -12.53 -4.12
CA LEU A 202 47.67 -11.53 -4.47
C LEU A 202 47.07 -10.27 -5.11
N LEU A 203 46.00 -10.39 -5.89
CA LEU A 203 45.39 -9.25 -6.60
C LEU A 203 44.51 -8.38 -5.70
N ASN A 204 43.80 -8.95 -4.72
CA ASN A 204 42.98 -8.18 -3.79
C ASN A 204 43.79 -7.44 -2.70
N ILE A 205 45.02 -7.86 -2.41
CA ILE A 205 45.92 -7.11 -1.50
C ILE A 205 46.48 -5.86 -2.19
N ILE A 206 46.68 -5.89 -3.52
CA ILE A 206 47.25 -4.76 -4.27
C ILE A 206 46.20 -3.67 -4.55
N SER A 207 44.92 -4.02 -4.71
CA SER A 207 43.87 -3.02 -4.97
C SER A 207 43.39 -2.28 -3.71
N ILE A 208 43.60 -2.85 -2.51
CA ILE A 208 43.25 -2.19 -1.23
C ILE A 208 44.26 -1.10 -0.84
N PHE A 209 45.48 -1.10 -1.40
CA PHE A 209 46.52 -0.12 -1.06
C PHE A 209 46.60 1.12 -1.97
N ASN A 210 45.73 1.25 -2.98
CA ASN A 210 45.73 2.41 -3.89
C ASN A 210 44.47 3.31 -3.78
N ILE A 211 43.72 3.21 -2.68
CA ILE A 211 42.67 4.17 -2.30
C ILE A 211 42.87 4.64 -0.86
N LEU A 212 44.09 5.05 -0.52
CA LEU A 212 44.42 5.94 0.60
C LEU A 212 45.57 6.87 0.18
#